data_AF-A0A1X0VBQ5-F1
#
_entry.id   AF-A0A1X0VBQ5-F1
#
_cell.length_a   1.000
_cell.length_b   1.000
_cell.length_c   1.000
_cell.angle_alpha   90.00
_cell.angle_beta   90.00
_cell.angle_gamma   90.00
#
_symmetry.space_group_name_H-M   'P 1'
#
loop_
_entity.id
_entity.type
_entity.pdbx_description
1 polymer ?
#
loop_
_entity_poly.entity_id
_entity_poly.type
_entity_poly.pdbx_seq_one_letter_code
_entity_poly.pdbx_strand_id
1 'polypeptide(L)' 'MEKEPELVIQAKDSKREYALKPIFIAGEHHAKVKELSQQTGLTMGDLTETLLDFALEHLKVKPSKDGTKPE' A
#
# COMPACT_ATOMS: atom_id res chain seq x y z
N MET A 1 -49.73 -12.33 6.86
CA MET A 1 -48.65 -11.32 6.81
C MET A 1 -47.78 -11.68 5.63
N GLU A 2 -47.87 -10.94 4.54
CA GLU A 2 -46.95 -11.09 3.41
C GLU A 2 -45.58 -10.55 3.84
N LYS A 3 -44.52 -11.32 3.63
CA LYS A 3 -43.15 -10.88 3.93
C LYS A 3 -42.74 -9.89 2.85
N GLU A 4 -42.30 -8.71 3.27
CA GLU A 4 -41.74 -7.70 2.36
C GLU A 4 -40.47 -8.22 1.66
N PRO A 5 -40.20 -7.82 0.41
CA PRO A 5 -39.01 -8.24 -0.31
C PRO A 5 -37.74 -7.65 0.33
N GLU A 6 -36.77 -8.51 0.66
CA GLU A 6 -35.49 -8.15 1.24
C GLU A 6 -34.39 -8.14 0.16
N LEU A 7 -33.67 -7.03 0.02
CA LEU A 7 -32.51 -6.93 -0.87
C LEU A 7 -31.25 -7.35 -0.10
N VAL A 8 -30.75 -8.56 -0.39
CA VAL A 8 -29.48 -9.05 0.16
C VAL A 8 -28.34 -8.67 -0.78
N ILE A 9 -27.53 -7.68 -0.38
CA ILE A 9 -26.30 -7.32 -1.09
C ILE A 9 -25.18 -8.25 -0.59
N GLN A 10 -24.83 -9.25 -1.39
CA GLN A 10 -23.59 -10.00 -1.16
C GLN A 10 -22.41 -9.17 -1.67
N ALA A 11 -21.47 -8.86 -0.78
CA ALA A 11 -20.15 -8.38 -1.18
C ALA A 11 -19.54 -9.44 -2.11
N LYS A 12 -19.11 -9.03 -3.31
CA LYS A 12 -18.37 -9.91 -4.21
C LYS A 12 -17.15 -10.43 -3.44
N ASP A 13 -17.03 -11.75 -3.35
CA ASP A 13 -15.85 -12.43 -2.80
C ASP A 13 -14.67 -12.04 -3.70
N SER A 14 -13.88 -11.05 -3.29
CA SER A 14 -12.71 -10.52 -4.01
C SER A 14 -11.53 -11.50 -3.95
N LYS A 15 -11.81 -12.80 -4.07
CA LYS A 15 -10.82 -13.87 -4.21
C LYS A 15 -10.43 -13.98 -5.67
N ARG A 16 -9.50 -13.12 -6.09
CA ARG A 16 -8.43 -13.36 -7.08
C ARG A 16 -8.05 -12.04 -7.76
N GLU A 17 -7.13 -11.32 -7.15
CA GLU A 17 -6.20 -10.44 -7.85
C GLU A 17 -5.15 -10.06 -6.80
N TYR A 18 -3.95 -10.64 -6.91
CA TYR A 18 -2.77 -10.44 -6.05
C TYR A 18 -3.06 -10.23 -4.57
N ALA A 19 -2.95 -11.28 -3.75
CA ALA A 19 -3.04 -11.13 -2.31
C ALA A 19 -1.91 -10.20 -1.81
N LEU A 20 -2.20 -8.91 -1.70
CA LEU A 20 -1.30 -7.90 -1.16
C LEU A 20 -0.91 -8.33 0.25
N LYS A 21 0.39 -8.38 0.51
CA LYS A 21 0.91 -8.66 1.85
C LYS A 21 1.08 -7.32 2.57
N PRO A 22 0.46 -7.14 3.76
CA PRO A 22 0.59 -5.89 4.49
C PRO A 22 2.04 -5.69 4.94
N ILE A 23 2.53 -4.46 4.82
CA ILE A 23 3.80 -4.01 5.38
C ILE A 23 3.50 -2.92 6.40
N PHE A 24 4.06 -3.05 7.60
CA PHE A 24 3.96 -2.02 8.63
C PHE A 24 5.06 -0.98 8.45
N ILE A 25 4.68 0.29 8.39
CA ILE A 25 5.59 1.43 8.27
C ILE A 25 5.27 2.47 9.34
N ALA A 26 6.24 3.34 9.64
CA ALA A 26 6.03 4.46 10.55
C ALA A 26 4.97 5.43 10.00
N GLY A 27 4.15 6.00 10.90
CA GLY A 27 3.07 6.92 10.52
C GLY A 27 3.54 8.15 9.74
N GLU A 28 4.75 8.63 10.01
CA GLU A 28 5.38 9.72 9.27
C GLU A 28 5.61 9.39 7.79
N HIS A 29 6.05 8.16 7.48
CA HIS A 29 6.28 7.71 6.11
C HIS A 29 4.95 7.53 5.39
N HIS A 30 3.96 6.93 6.06
CA HIS A 30 2.61 6.81 5.53
C HIS A 30 1.99 8.18 5.19
N ALA A 31 2.11 9.15 6.09
CA ALA A 31 1.60 10.51 5.88
C ALA A 31 2.26 11.17 4.65
N LYS A 32 3.59 10.99 4.50
CA LYS A 32 4.33 11.54 3.36
C LYS A 32 3.93 10.90 2.03
N VAL A 33 3.74 9.59 1.98
CA VAL A 33 3.22 8.90 0.78
C VAL A 33 1.81 9.40 0.44
N LYS A 34 0.95 9.60 1.43
CA LYS A 34 -0.40 10.14 1.23
C LYS A 34 -0.39 11.57 0.68
N GLU A 35 0.50 12.42 1.16
CA GLU A 35 0.65 13.78 0.63
C GLU A 35 1.10 13.76 -0.84
N LEU A 36 2.11 12.95 -1.15
CA LEU A 36 2.61 12.78 -2.52
C LEU A 36 1.56 12.19 -3.46
N SER A 37 0.73 11.27 -2.97
CA SER A 37 -0.37 10.70 -3.77
C SER A 37 -1.39 11.78 -4.15
N GLN A 38 -1.67 12.73 -3.23
CA GLN A 38 -2.54 13.87 -3.52
C GLN A 38 -1.93 14.85 -4.52
N GLN A 39 -0.61 15.08 -4.47
CA GLN A 39 0.09 15.98 -5.38
C GLN A 39 0.22 15.41 -6.81
N THR A 40 0.41 14.09 -6.93
CA THR A 40 0.64 13.40 -8.21
C THR A 40 -0.62 12.88 -8.88
N GLY A 41 -1.71 12.70 -8.11
CA GLY A 41 -2.94 12.08 -8.59
C GLY A 41 -2.88 10.54 -8.67
N LEU A 42 -1.76 9.93 -8.29
CA LEU A 42 -1.61 8.48 -8.19
C LEU A 42 -2.29 7.94 -6.93
N THR A 43 -2.72 6.67 -6.95
CA THR A 43 -3.15 6.02 -5.72
C THR A 43 -1.96 5.79 -4.79
N MET A 44 -2.22 5.64 -3.48
CA MET A 44 -1.14 5.32 -2.54
C MET A 44 -0.45 3.99 -2.88
N GLY A 45 -1.18 3.02 -3.42
CA GLY A 45 -0.64 1.74 -3.87
C GLY A 45 0.35 1.93 -5.01
N ASP A 46 -0.12 2.50 -6.12
CA ASP A 46 0.70 2.71 -7.33
C ASP A 46 1.94 3.56 -7.05
N LEU A 47 1.78 4.61 -6.24
CA LEU A 47 2.89 5.46 -5.82
C LEU A 47 3.90 4.68 -4.97
N THR A 48 3.42 3.86 -4.02
CA THR A 48 4.30 3.05 -3.16
C THR A 48 5.08 2.03 -3.99
N GLU A 49 4.41 1.33 -4.91
CA GLU A 49 5.06 0.37 -5.82
C GLU A 49 6.11 1.06 -6.68
N THR A 50 5.76 2.18 -7.32
CA THR A 50 6.71 2.95 -8.15
C THR A 50 7.95 3.41 -7.37
N LEU A 51 7.76 3.88 -6.12
CA LEU A 51 8.86 4.31 -5.26
C LEU A 51 9.75 3.13 -4.85
N LEU A 52 9.14 1.97 -4.56
CA LEU A 52 9.88 0.76 -4.20
C LEU A 52 10.67 0.23 -5.39
N ASP A 53 10.07 0.16 -6.57
CA ASP A 53 10.74 -0.30 -7.80
C ASP A 53 11.94 0.59 -8.11
N PHE A 54 11.76 1.92 -8.10
CA PHE A 54 12.86 2.86 -8.29
C PHE A 54 13.99 2.63 -7.27
N ALA A 55 13.64 2.48 -5.99
CA ALA A 55 14.64 2.26 -4.94
C ALA A 55 15.39 0.93 -5.14
N LEU A 56 14.69 -0.14 -5.49
CA LEU A 56 15.28 -1.48 -5.69
C LEU A 56 16.16 -1.55 -6.95
N GLU A 57 15.80 -0.82 -8.01
CA GLU A 57 16.57 -0.79 -9.26
C GLU A 57 17.81 0.11 -9.17
N HIS A 58 17.72 1.21 -8.42
CA HIS A 58 18.77 2.25 -8.45
C HIS A 58 19.61 2.34 -7.19
N LEU A 59 19.18 1.79 -6.05
CA LEU A 59 19.93 1.86 -4.80
C LEU A 59 20.61 0.53 -4.47
N LYS A 60 21.87 0.61 -4.04
CA LYS A 60 22.58 -0.53 -3.47
C LYS A 60 22.28 -0.62 -1.97
N VAL A 61 21.44 -1.58 -1.58
CA VAL A 61 21.21 -1.89 -0.17
C VAL A 61 22.39 -2.71 0.35
N LYS A 62 23.07 -2.19 1.38
CA LYS A 62 24.14 -2.89 2.08
C LYS A 62 23.71 -3.17 3.53
N PRO A 63 24.02 -4.36 4.08
CA PRO A 63 23.76 -4.62 5.48
C PRO A 63 24.62 -3.70 6.35
N SER A 64 23.96 -3.05 7.31
CA SER A 64 24.64 -2.32 8.37
C SER A 64 25.14 -3.32 9.42
N LYS A 65 26.40 -3.19 9.87
CA LYS A 65 27.00 -4.11 10.87
C LYS A 65 26.41 -3.90 12.27
N ASP A 66 25.86 -2.73 12.52
CA ASP A 66 25.36 -2.22 13.79
C ASP A 66 23.87 -1.81 13.71
N GLY A 67 23.23 -1.97 12.55
CA GLY A 67 21.80 -1.70 12.35
C GLY A 67 21.45 -0.21 12.30
N THR A 68 22.44 0.68 12.32
CA THR A 68 22.25 2.12 12.20
C THR A 68 21.92 2.51 10.76
N LYS A 69 21.04 3.51 10.61
CA LYS A 69 20.73 4.11 9.31
C LYS A 69 21.96 4.91 8.85
N PRO A 70 22.36 4.81 7.56
CA PRO A 70 23.42 5.65 7.03
C PRO A 70 23.01 7.14 7.10
N GLU A 71 23.99 8.00 7.36
CA GLU A 71 23.86 9.47 7.32
C GLU A 71 23.63 9.99 5.89
#